data_AF-A0A660ZSL0-F1
#
_entry.id   AF-A0A660ZSL0-F1
#
_cell.length_a   1.000
_cell.length_b   1.000
_cell.length_c   1.000
_cell.angle_alpha   90.00
_cell.angle_beta   90.00
_cell.angle_gamma   90.00
#
_symmetry.space_group_name_H-M   'P 1'
#
loop_
_entity.id
_entity.type
_entity.pdbx_description
1 polymer ?
#
loop_
_entity_poly.entity_id
_entity_poly.type
_entity_poly.pdbx_seq_one_letter_code
_entity_poly.pdbx_strand_id
1 'polypeptide(L)'
;MLVQEFLERSAERLPDKTAIVAAGERLTFAQIDAEANRMAGALKKLGVQYGDRVAVFMDNGWEVVVSIFGILKADAVFLVVNPTTKPQKLSFILNNCRATALVTQANKLKNALPAVESVPSIEAIVVRGEARGVDLETIDSGKNIVSWENALEGMGEERPERKGIDIDLASLIYTSGSTGNPKGVMMTHQNMVAASTSITTYLENREDDIILNVLPLSFDYGLYQVIMAAQFGGTVVLEKSFLYPYAVIKLLKEEKATGLPIVPTISAILLQMKELKNENFDQLRYITNTAAALPVKHIIGLKELFPTATIYSMYGLTECKRVSYLPPEELDRRPTSVGKGMPNEQVYLVDDEGVQITEPGVIGELVVRGANVMKGYWENPEETEKVLKPGP
;
A
#
# COMPACT_ATOMS: atom_id res chain seq x y z
N MET A 1 -15.97 -9.28 -6.43
CA MET A 1 -15.68 -8.49 -5.21
C MET A 1 -14.66 -7.45 -5.57
N LEU A 2 -14.96 -6.19 -5.32
CA LEU A 2 -14.03 -5.08 -5.53
C LEU A 2 -13.31 -4.72 -4.23
N VAL A 3 -12.17 -4.02 -4.33
CA VAL A 3 -11.30 -3.72 -3.18
C VAL A 3 -11.98 -2.79 -2.18
N GLN A 4 -12.76 -1.82 -2.65
CA GLN A 4 -13.56 -0.93 -1.82
C GLN A 4 -14.63 -1.66 -1.01
N GLU A 5 -15.07 -2.85 -1.44
CA GLU A 5 -16.01 -3.66 -0.65
C GLU A 5 -15.39 -4.14 0.67
N PHE A 6 -14.06 -4.19 0.79
CA PHE A 6 -13.40 -4.47 2.06
C PHE A 6 -13.80 -3.44 3.12
N LEU A 7 -13.63 -2.15 2.80
CA LEU A 7 -14.00 -1.05 3.68
C LEU A 7 -15.50 -1.05 3.96
N GLU A 8 -16.33 -1.19 2.92
CA GLU A 8 -17.79 -1.10 3.04
C GLU A 8 -18.37 -2.19 3.94
N ARG A 9 -17.93 -3.44 3.77
CA ARG A 9 -18.37 -4.56 4.60
C ARG A 9 -17.90 -4.41 6.04
N SER A 10 -16.68 -3.89 6.25
CA SER A 10 -16.17 -3.60 7.59
C SER A 10 -16.91 -2.44 8.25
N ALA A 11 -17.29 -1.40 7.49
CA ALA A 11 -18.11 -0.29 7.99
C ALA A 11 -19.53 -0.71 8.35
N GLU A 12 -20.14 -1.63 7.61
CA GLU A 12 -21.45 -2.20 7.96
C GLU A 12 -21.39 -3.05 9.22
N ARG A 13 -20.33 -3.84 9.37
CA ARG A 13 -20.20 -4.84 10.44
C ARG A 13 -19.61 -4.29 11.73
N LEU A 14 -18.72 -3.31 11.62
CA LEU A 14 -17.92 -2.73 12.72
C LEU A 14 -17.93 -1.18 12.64
N PRO A 15 -19.09 -0.52 12.53
CA PRO A 15 -19.17 0.91 12.23
C PRO A 15 -18.39 1.79 13.20
N ASP A 16 -18.51 1.52 14.50
CA ASP A 16 -17.91 2.32 15.58
C ASP A 16 -16.46 1.94 15.91
N LYS A 17 -15.93 0.91 15.27
CA LYS A 17 -14.57 0.45 15.53
C LYS A 17 -13.57 1.36 14.84
N THR A 18 -12.51 1.75 15.56
CA THR A 18 -11.39 2.49 14.98
C THR A 18 -10.73 1.71 13.84
N ALA A 19 -10.74 2.28 12.64
CA ALA A 19 -10.07 1.75 11.47
C ALA A 19 -8.66 2.32 11.34
N ILE A 20 -8.51 3.64 11.48
CA ILE A 20 -7.26 4.35 11.27
C ILE A 20 -6.93 5.24 12.48
N VAL A 21 -5.68 5.18 12.92
CA VAL A 21 -5.09 6.13 13.87
C VAL A 21 -3.95 6.84 13.16
N ALA A 22 -4.01 8.17 13.04
CA ALA A 22 -2.97 8.94 12.35
C ALA A 22 -2.90 10.37 12.88
N ALA A 23 -1.69 10.85 13.20
CA ALA A 23 -1.44 12.23 13.64
C ALA A 23 -2.34 12.71 14.81
N GLY A 24 -2.70 11.81 15.73
CA GLY A 24 -3.56 12.10 16.89
C GLY A 24 -5.06 11.94 16.61
N GLU A 25 -5.47 11.75 15.36
CA GLU A 25 -6.85 11.47 14.98
C GLU A 25 -7.15 9.97 15.05
N ARG A 26 -8.39 9.63 15.41
CA ARG A 26 -8.93 8.27 15.39
C ARG A 26 -10.20 8.27 14.56
N LEU A 27 -10.16 7.58 13.41
CA LEU A 27 -11.30 7.47 12.53
C LEU A 27 -11.83 6.03 12.57
N THR A 28 -13.14 5.92 12.74
CA THR A 28 -13.87 4.65 12.70
C THR A 28 -14.07 4.16 11.27
N PHE A 29 -14.45 2.89 11.09
CA PHE A 29 -14.80 2.37 9.77
C PHE A 29 -15.95 3.16 9.12
N ALA A 30 -16.98 3.52 9.89
CA ALA A 30 -18.09 4.33 9.37
C ALA A 30 -17.63 5.72 8.90
N GLN A 31 -16.76 6.38 9.67
CA GLN A 31 -16.22 7.70 9.29
C GLN A 31 -15.35 7.63 8.04
N ILE A 32 -14.49 6.62 7.91
CA ILE A 32 -13.67 6.44 6.71
C ILE A 32 -14.55 6.11 5.48
N ASP A 33 -15.57 5.27 5.62
CA ASP A 33 -16.49 4.95 4.50
C ASP A 33 -17.29 6.16 4.03
N ALA A 34 -17.84 6.94 4.98
CA ALA A 34 -18.58 8.16 4.68
C ALA A 34 -17.71 9.21 3.96
N GLU A 35 -16.53 9.51 4.50
CA GLU A 35 -15.60 10.46 3.86
C GLU A 35 -15.10 9.95 2.50
N ALA A 36 -14.88 8.64 2.34
CA ALA A 36 -14.54 8.06 1.05
C ALA A 36 -15.69 8.17 0.04
N ASN A 37 -16.95 8.03 0.45
CA ASN A 37 -18.11 8.26 -0.41
C ASN A 37 -18.19 9.73 -0.87
N ARG A 38 -17.97 10.69 0.05
CA ARG A 38 -17.92 12.12 -0.26
C ARG A 38 -16.78 12.44 -1.24
N MET A 39 -15.60 11.87 -1.01
CA MET A 39 -14.44 12.01 -1.89
C MET A 39 -14.71 11.45 -3.29
N ALA A 40 -15.39 10.32 -3.40
CA ALA A 40 -15.79 9.76 -4.68
C ALA A 40 -16.73 10.71 -5.45
N GLY A 41 -17.73 11.28 -4.77
CA GLY A 41 -18.63 12.28 -5.33
C GLY A 41 -17.89 13.54 -5.81
N ALA A 42 -16.95 14.03 -4.99
CA ALA A 42 -16.11 15.19 -5.31
C ALA A 42 -15.27 14.94 -6.57
N LEU A 43 -14.57 13.80 -6.64
CA LEU A 43 -13.76 13.42 -7.80
C LEU A 43 -14.61 13.34 -9.08
N LYS A 44 -15.80 12.71 -9.03
CA LYS A 44 -16.73 12.66 -10.17
C LYS A 44 -17.18 14.06 -10.60
N LYS A 45 -17.50 14.95 -9.65
CA LYS A 45 -17.87 16.35 -9.94
C LYS A 45 -16.71 17.15 -10.56
N LEU A 46 -15.48 16.82 -10.19
CA LEU A 46 -14.25 17.43 -10.71
C LEU A 46 -13.80 16.85 -12.05
N GLY A 47 -14.60 15.96 -12.67
CA GLY A 47 -14.35 15.45 -14.02
C GLY A 47 -13.76 14.04 -14.09
N VAL A 48 -13.45 13.40 -12.95
CA VAL A 48 -12.92 12.02 -12.94
C VAL A 48 -13.99 11.06 -13.46
N GLN A 49 -13.63 10.30 -14.49
CA GLN A 49 -14.48 9.30 -15.12
C GLN A 49 -14.06 7.86 -14.76
N TYR A 50 -14.87 6.90 -15.19
CA TYR A 50 -14.58 5.48 -15.04
C TYR A 50 -13.21 5.12 -15.66
N GLY A 51 -12.36 4.45 -14.89
CA GLY A 51 -11.03 4.01 -15.32
C GLY A 51 -9.97 5.10 -15.37
N ASP A 52 -10.30 6.35 -15.02
CA ASP A 52 -9.32 7.43 -14.92
C ASP A 52 -8.31 7.17 -13.80
N ARG A 53 -7.11 7.75 -13.96
CA ARG A 53 -6.06 7.62 -12.94
C ARG A 53 -6.07 8.84 -12.05
N VAL A 54 -6.13 8.64 -10.75
CA VAL A 54 -6.06 9.71 -9.75
C VAL A 54 -4.84 9.47 -8.87
N ALA A 55 -3.91 10.41 -8.91
CA ALA A 55 -2.68 10.34 -8.13
C ALA A 55 -2.89 10.90 -6.72
N VAL A 56 -2.24 10.26 -5.74
CA VAL A 56 -2.19 10.73 -4.35
C VAL A 56 -0.73 11.04 -4.00
N PHE A 57 -0.44 12.28 -3.63
CA PHE A 57 0.91 12.77 -3.34
C PHE A 57 0.96 13.46 -1.97
N MET A 58 0.96 12.65 -0.91
CA MET A 58 0.86 13.11 0.48
C MET A 58 1.70 12.23 1.40
N ASP A 59 2.06 12.76 2.58
CA ASP A 59 2.62 11.92 3.66
C ASP A 59 1.56 10.91 4.15
N ASN A 60 2.00 9.80 4.76
CA ASN A 60 1.07 8.85 5.38
C ASN A 60 0.14 9.59 6.36
N GLY A 61 -1.17 9.36 6.20
CA GLY A 61 -2.22 9.99 6.98
C GLY A 61 -3.56 9.35 6.65
N TRP A 62 -4.59 9.67 7.43
CA TRP A 62 -5.94 9.16 7.18
C TRP A 62 -6.51 9.69 5.85
N GLU A 63 -6.07 10.87 5.41
CA GLU A 63 -6.50 11.47 4.14
C GLU A 63 -6.03 10.65 2.93
N VAL A 64 -4.87 9.98 3.02
CA VAL A 64 -4.43 9.05 1.97
C VAL A 64 -5.36 7.85 1.90
N VAL A 65 -5.83 7.35 3.04
CA VAL A 65 -6.78 6.21 3.12
C VAL A 65 -8.12 6.61 2.52
N VAL A 66 -8.67 7.75 2.92
CA VAL A 66 -9.91 8.31 2.34
C VAL A 66 -9.75 8.51 0.84
N SER A 67 -8.61 9.05 0.37
CA SER A 67 -8.34 9.23 -1.06
C SER A 67 -8.33 7.90 -1.80
N ILE A 68 -7.62 6.88 -1.31
CA ILE A 68 -7.55 5.56 -1.95
C ILE A 68 -8.95 4.97 -2.12
N PHE A 69 -9.73 4.90 -1.03
CA PHE A 69 -11.05 4.30 -1.10
C PHE A 69 -12.06 5.17 -1.87
N GLY A 70 -11.94 6.50 -1.80
CA GLY A 70 -12.76 7.42 -2.58
C GLY A 70 -12.51 7.31 -4.09
N ILE A 71 -11.25 7.16 -4.50
CA ILE A 71 -10.89 6.91 -5.91
C ILE A 71 -11.47 5.57 -6.38
N LEU A 72 -11.33 4.50 -5.59
CA LEU A 72 -11.90 3.19 -5.93
C LEU A 72 -13.44 3.23 -6.01
N LYS A 73 -14.10 3.95 -5.09
CA LYS A 73 -15.55 4.18 -5.11
C LYS A 73 -16.00 5.07 -6.28
N ALA A 74 -15.09 5.86 -6.84
CA ALA A 74 -15.34 6.61 -8.08
C ALA A 74 -15.23 5.73 -9.34
N ASP A 75 -14.97 4.42 -9.22
CA ASP A 75 -14.59 3.51 -10.30
C ASP A 75 -13.32 3.98 -11.05
N ALA A 76 -12.40 4.63 -10.33
CA ALA A 76 -11.14 5.13 -10.85
C ALA A 76 -9.95 4.33 -10.29
N VAL A 77 -8.79 4.49 -10.94
CA VAL A 77 -7.55 3.79 -10.64
C VAL A 77 -6.66 4.68 -9.77
N PHE A 78 -6.32 4.24 -8.56
CA PHE A 78 -5.46 5.04 -7.67
C PHE A 78 -3.97 4.73 -7.89
N LEU A 79 -3.14 5.74 -7.70
CA LEU A 79 -1.69 5.56 -7.54
C LEU A 79 -1.18 6.46 -6.41
N VAL A 80 -0.45 5.88 -5.46
CA VAL A 80 0.18 6.65 -4.38
C VAL A 80 1.63 6.89 -4.75
N VAL A 81 2.01 8.15 -4.89
CA VAL A 81 3.37 8.55 -5.23
C VAL A 81 4.09 8.98 -3.96
N ASN A 82 5.33 8.54 -3.78
CA ASN A 82 6.12 8.89 -2.60
C ASN A 82 6.20 10.42 -2.48
N PRO A 83 5.82 11.03 -1.34
CA PRO A 83 5.74 12.49 -1.16
C PRO A 83 7.08 13.22 -1.25
N THR A 84 8.20 12.50 -1.26
CA THR A 84 9.55 13.06 -1.47
C THR A 84 10.00 12.96 -2.94
N THR A 85 9.13 12.53 -3.86
CA THR A 85 9.45 12.43 -5.28
C THR A 85 9.71 13.82 -5.87
N LYS A 86 10.81 13.96 -6.61
CA LYS A 86 11.19 15.21 -7.26
C LYS A 86 10.22 15.59 -8.40
N PRO A 87 10.03 16.88 -8.72
CA PRO A 87 9.05 17.32 -9.71
C PRO A 87 9.18 16.66 -11.07
N GLN A 88 10.41 16.49 -11.58
CA GLN A 88 10.64 15.86 -12.89
C GLN A 88 10.17 14.40 -12.93
N LYS A 89 10.44 13.66 -11.86
CA LYS A 89 10.02 12.26 -11.74
C LYS A 89 8.51 12.14 -11.49
N LEU A 90 7.93 13.08 -10.74
CA LEU A 90 6.48 13.16 -10.54
C LEU A 90 5.77 13.46 -11.88
N SER A 91 6.24 14.45 -12.65
CA SER A 91 5.72 14.77 -13.99
C SER A 91 5.77 13.55 -14.91
N PHE A 92 6.89 12.82 -14.93
CA PHE A 92 7.00 11.59 -15.72
C PHE A 92 5.91 10.58 -15.35
N ILE A 93 5.73 10.29 -14.06
CA ILE A 93 4.72 9.33 -13.57
C ILE A 93 3.32 9.77 -13.98
N LEU A 94 2.97 11.04 -13.72
CA LEU A 94 1.64 11.59 -14.00
C LEU A 94 1.32 11.63 -15.51
N ASN A 95 2.30 11.97 -16.34
CA ASN A 95 2.16 11.92 -17.79
C ASN A 95 2.02 10.48 -18.30
N ASN A 96 2.85 9.55 -17.81
CA ASN A 96 2.82 8.16 -18.24
C ASN A 96 1.48 7.48 -17.92
N CYS A 97 0.93 7.69 -16.71
CA CYS A 97 -0.38 7.15 -16.38
C CYS A 97 -1.54 8.00 -16.91
N ARG A 98 -1.27 9.17 -17.50
CA ARG A 98 -2.27 10.20 -17.83
C ARG A 98 -3.24 10.41 -16.67
N ALA A 99 -2.74 10.87 -15.53
CA ALA A 99 -3.56 11.15 -14.37
C ALA A 99 -4.55 12.30 -14.67
N THR A 100 -5.83 12.11 -14.34
CA THR A 100 -6.89 13.11 -14.50
C THR A 100 -6.95 14.07 -13.32
N ALA A 101 -6.60 13.59 -12.12
CA ALA A 101 -6.59 14.41 -10.92
C ALA A 101 -5.42 14.08 -9.99
N LEU A 102 -5.06 15.05 -9.15
CA LEU A 102 -4.07 14.91 -8.09
C LEU A 102 -4.69 15.29 -6.75
N VAL A 103 -4.53 14.43 -5.74
CA VAL A 103 -4.84 14.74 -4.35
C VAL A 103 -3.53 14.93 -3.60
N THR A 104 -3.35 16.09 -2.95
CA THR A 104 -2.07 16.49 -2.35
C THR A 104 -2.29 17.27 -1.04
N GLN A 105 -1.21 17.46 -0.28
CA GLN A 105 -1.19 18.32 0.91
C GLN A 105 -0.66 19.70 0.53
N ALA A 106 -1.14 20.73 1.22
CA ALA A 106 -0.70 22.11 1.05
C ALA A 106 0.83 22.28 1.12
N ASN A 107 1.49 21.59 2.05
CA ASN A 107 2.95 21.63 2.20
C ASN A 107 3.73 20.91 1.07
N LYS A 108 3.05 20.09 0.24
CA LYS A 108 3.62 19.43 -0.93
C LYS A 108 3.28 20.14 -2.23
N LEU A 109 2.29 21.05 -2.23
CA LEU A 109 1.80 21.74 -3.41
C LEU A 109 2.91 22.45 -4.19
N LYS A 110 3.81 23.16 -3.51
CA LYS A 110 4.96 23.83 -4.15
C LYS A 110 5.85 22.87 -4.98
N ASN A 111 6.00 21.63 -4.53
CA ASN A 111 6.78 20.61 -5.24
C ASN A 111 5.95 19.92 -6.34
N ALA A 112 4.63 19.84 -6.16
CA ALA A 112 3.71 19.24 -7.13
C ALA A 112 3.41 20.18 -8.32
N LEU A 113 3.28 21.49 -8.10
CA LEU A 113 2.88 22.48 -9.10
C LEU A 113 3.72 22.43 -10.40
N PRO A 114 5.07 22.47 -10.34
CA PRO A 114 5.86 22.38 -11.57
C PRO A 114 5.68 21.05 -12.33
N ALA A 115 5.31 19.98 -11.61
CA ALA A 115 5.05 18.69 -12.24
C ALA A 115 3.70 18.69 -12.95
N VAL A 116 2.63 19.14 -12.28
CA VAL A 116 1.25 19.11 -12.83
C VAL A 116 1.03 20.10 -13.97
N GLU A 117 1.72 21.24 -13.98
CA GLU A 117 1.66 22.21 -15.10
C GLU A 117 2.11 21.56 -16.42
N SER A 118 3.04 20.60 -16.36
CA SER A 118 3.53 19.85 -17.51
C SER A 118 2.69 18.61 -17.87
N VAL A 119 1.54 18.41 -17.20
CA VAL A 119 0.65 17.24 -17.40
C VAL A 119 -0.69 17.74 -17.93
N PRO A 120 -0.94 17.68 -19.26
CA PRO A 120 -2.16 18.20 -19.86
C PRO A 120 -3.43 17.52 -19.35
N SER A 121 -3.35 16.22 -19.04
CA SER A 121 -4.48 15.39 -18.60
C SER A 121 -4.98 15.70 -17.19
N ILE A 122 -4.19 16.37 -16.33
CA ILE A 122 -4.69 16.79 -15.02
C ILE A 122 -5.70 17.91 -15.21
N GLU A 123 -6.92 17.71 -14.77
CA GLU A 123 -8.01 18.70 -14.79
C GLU A 123 -8.17 19.34 -13.41
N ALA A 124 -8.00 18.57 -12.33
CA ALA A 124 -8.24 19.02 -10.96
C ALA A 124 -7.13 18.64 -9.98
N ILE A 125 -6.91 19.51 -9.00
CA ILE A 125 -6.00 19.31 -7.87
C ILE A 125 -6.76 19.57 -6.57
N VAL A 126 -6.91 18.53 -5.74
CA VAL A 126 -7.51 18.63 -4.42
C VAL A 126 -6.41 18.78 -3.38
N VAL A 127 -6.46 19.87 -2.61
CA VAL A 127 -5.41 20.24 -1.66
C VAL A 127 -5.93 20.16 -0.23
N ARG A 128 -5.32 19.29 0.58
CA ARG A 128 -5.62 19.17 2.02
C ARG A 128 -4.74 20.09 2.86
N GLY A 129 -5.37 20.76 3.82
CA GLY A 129 -4.73 21.58 4.84
C GLY A 129 -4.45 23.02 4.38
N GLU A 130 -4.06 23.87 5.32
CA GLU A 130 -3.76 25.27 5.03
C GLU A 130 -2.37 25.44 4.43
N ALA A 131 -2.30 26.08 3.27
CA ALA A 131 -1.04 26.50 2.68
C ALA A 131 -0.66 27.86 3.28
N ARG A 132 0.20 27.85 4.32
CA ARG A 132 0.69 29.10 4.93
C ARG A 132 1.28 30.03 3.87
N GLY A 133 0.61 31.17 3.65
CA GLY A 133 1.04 32.19 2.68
C GLY A 133 0.78 31.83 1.21
N VAL A 134 -0.07 30.85 0.93
CA VAL A 134 -0.52 30.53 -0.44
C VAL A 134 -2.04 30.56 -0.44
N ASP A 135 -2.59 31.55 -1.14
CA ASP A 135 -4.01 31.59 -1.45
C ASP A 135 -4.25 30.73 -2.70
N LEU A 136 -4.95 29.61 -2.55
CA LEU A 136 -5.22 28.67 -3.63
C LEU A 136 -5.94 29.34 -4.81
N GLU A 137 -6.78 30.34 -4.54
CA GLU A 137 -7.54 31.09 -5.55
C GLU A 137 -6.64 31.98 -6.42
N THR A 138 -5.44 32.31 -5.93
CA THR A 138 -4.47 33.15 -6.65
C THR A 138 -3.50 32.37 -7.54
N ILE A 139 -3.53 31.04 -7.50
CA ILE A 139 -2.60 30.21 -8.26
C ILE A 139 -3.07 30.10 -9.72
N ASP A 140 -2.43 30.86 -10.61
CA ASP A 140 -2.64 30.73 -12.06
C ASP A 140 -1.82 29.55 -12.62
N SER A 141 -2.38 28.35 -12.50
CA SER A 141 -1.81 27.10 -13.05
C SER A 141 -2.52 26.61 -14.32
N GLY A 142 -3.61 27.27 -14.72
CA GLY A 142 -4.55 26.75 -15.72
C GLY A 142 -5.28 25.47 -15.32
N LYS A 143 -5.14 25.01 -14.06
CA LYS A 143 -5.81 23.82 -13.50
C LYS A 143 -6.85 24.23 -12.46
N ASN A 144 -7.88 23.40 -12.26
CA ASN A 144 -8.84 23.61 -11.19
C ASN A 144 -8.23 23.19 -9.84
N ILE A 145 -7.79 24.14 -9.02
CA ILE A 145 -7.24 23.88 -7.69
C ILE A 145 -8.32 24.19 -6.65
N VAL A 146 -8.65 23.20 -5.83
CA VAL A 146 -9.69 23.31 -4.80
C VAL A 146 -9.18 22.77 -3.46
N SER A 147 -9.60 23.37 -2.35
CA SER A 147 -9.33 22.80 -1.03
C SER A 147 -10.12 21.51 -0.84
N TRP A 148 -9.60 20.62 0.01
CA TRP A 148 -10.28 19.38 0.39
C TRP A 148 -11.69 19.66 0.93
N GLU A 149 -11.82 20.65 1.82
CA GLU A 149 -13.07 21.02 2.46
C GLU A 149 -14.10 21.50 1.44
N ASN A 150 -13.71 22.35 0.49
CA ASN A 150 -14.60 22.86 -0.56
C ASN A 150 -14.96 21.77 -1.59
N ALA A 151 -14.03 20.85 -1.87
CA ALA A 151 -14.30 19.73 -2.76
C ALA A 151 -15.38 18.79 -2.19
N LEU A 152 -15.34 18.55 -0.87
CA LEU A 152 -16.31 17.69 -0.18
C LEU A 152 -17.61 18.41 0.23
N GLU A 153 -17.65 19.75 0.14
CA GLU A 153 -18.82 20.53 0.49
C GLU A 153 -20.04 20.15 -0.38
N GLY A 154 -21.16 19.85 0.28
CA GLY A 154 -22.40 19.42 -0.38
C GLY A 154 -22.35 18.01 -0.99
N MET A 155 -21.25 17.27 -0.85
CA MET A 155 -21.19 15.85 -1.24
C MET A 155 -21.88 15.00 -0.18
N GLY A 156 -22.79 14.12 -0.62
CA GLY A 156 -23.48 13.18 0.25
C GLY A 156 -22.58 12.03 0.71
N GLU A 157 -22.96 11.40 1.81
CA GLU A 157 -22.27 10.22 2.37
C GLU A 157 -22.76 8.90 1.75
N GLU A 158 -23.73 8.96 0.83
CA GLU A 158 -24.26 7.79 0.16
C GLU A 158 -23.25 7.18 -0.81
N ARG A 159 -23.28 5.85 -0.92
CA ARG A 159 -22.37 5.13 -1.81
C ARG A 159 -22.69 5.49 -3.26
N PRO A 160 -21.69 5.91 -4.04
CA PRO A 160 -21.90 6.21 -5.45
C PRO A 160 -22.32 4.94 -6.22
N GLU A 161 -23.07 5.14 -7.32
CA GLU A 161 -23.37 4.08 -8.26
C GLU A 161 -22.06 3.47 -8.81
N ARG A 162 -22.03 2.13 -8.88
CA ARG A 162 -20.88 1.34 -9.34
C ARG A 162 -21.10 0.80 -10.72
N LYS A 163 -20.04 0.84 -11.51
CA LYS A 163 -19.93 0.19 -12.83
C LYS A 163 -18.79 -0.82 -12.89
N GLY A 164 -17.83 -0.73 -11.96
CA GLY A 164 -16.63 -1.55 -11.95
C GLY A 164 -16.90 -3.05 -11.76
N ILE A 165 -16.03 -3.86 -12.36
CA ILE A 165 -15.93 -5.31 -12.24
C ILE A 165 -14.54 -5.70 -11.72
N ASP A 166 -14.39 -6.94 -11.29
CA ASP A 166 -13.18 -7.39 -10.59
C ASP A 166 -11.93 -7.45 -11.48
N ILE A 167 -12.09 -7.50 -12.80
CA ILE A 167 -10.97 -7.43 -13.75
C ILE A 167 -10.55 -6.01 -14.13
N ASP A 168 -11.26 -4.97 -13.67
CA ASP A 168 -10.82 -3.59 -13.85
C ASP A 168 -9.59 -3.29 -13.01
N LEU A 169 -8.80 -2.32 -13.47
CA LEU A 169 -7.67 -1.81 -12.71
C LEU A 169 -8.17 -1.10 -11.45
N ALA A 170 -7.62 -1.51 -10.31
CA ALA A 170 -7.78 -0.82 -9.04
C ALA A 170 -6.63 0.15 -8.79
N SER A 171 -5.41 -0.24 -9.18
CA SER A 171 -4.21 0.55 -8.88
C SER A 171 -3.11 0.43 -9.92
N LEU A 172 -2.30 1.48 -10.00
CA LEU A 172 -0.96 1.45 -10.58
C LEU A 172 0.08 1.67 -9.48
N ILE A 173 1.09 0.80 -9.38
CA ILE A 173 2.23 0.98 -8.46
C ILE A 173 3.50 1.17 -9.29
N TYR A 174 4.11 2.35 -9.17
CA TYR A 174 5.34 2.65 -9.89
C TYR A 174 6.57 2.14 -9.15
N THR A 175 7.29 1.20 -9.78
CA THR A 175 8.57 0.68 -9.28
C THR A 175 9.74 1.34 -9.99
N SER A 176 10.93 1.35 -9.36
CA SER A 176 12.15 1.80 -10.03
C SER A 176 12.54 0.80 -11.12
N GLY A 177 12.41 1.18 -12.40
CA GLY A 177 12.84 0.34 -13.50
C GLY A 177 14.37 0.22 -13.58
N SER A 178 14.86 -0.93 -14.05
CA SER A 178 16.28 -1.19 -14.35
C SER A 178 16.84 -0.24 -15.41
N THR A 179 15.99 0.27 -16.31
CA THR A 179 16.31 1.22 -17.38
C THR A 179 16.31 2.69 -16.89
N GLY A 180 16.10 2.94 -15.60
CA GLY A 180 16.11 4.27 -14.97
C GLY A 180 14.75 4.94 -14.86
N ASN A 181 13.83 4.68 -15.80
CA ASN A 181 12.47 5.22 -15.75
C ASN A 181 11.54 4.33 -14.91
N PRO A 182 10.66 4.92 -14.07
CA PRO A 182 9.65 4.16 -13.33
C PRO A 182 8.70 3.37 -14.24
N LYS A 183 8.30 2.16 -13.82
CA LYS A 183 7.33 1.32 -14.52
C LYS A 183 6.08 1.15 -13.65
N GLY A 184 4.90 1.42 -14.17
CA GLY A 184 3.63 1.27 -13.44
C GLY A 184 3.12 -0.16 -13.50
N VAL A 185 3.21 -0.93 -12.42
CA VAL A 185 2.63 -2.26 -12.33
C VAL A 185 1.10 -2.15 -12.27
N MET A 186 0.41 -2.85 -13.16
CA MET A 186 -1.05 -2.81 -13.30
C MET A 186 -1.73 -3.84 -12.41
N MET A 187 -2.49 -3.39 -11.42
CA MET A 187 -3.19 -4.25 -10.47
C MET A 187 -4.69 -4.17 -10.68
N THR A 188 -5.34 -5.30 -10.95
CA THR A 188 -6.81 -5.36 -10.94
C THR A 188 -7.36 -5.48 -9.52
N HIS A 189 -8.65 -5.24 -9.36
CA HIS A 189 -9.34 -5.57 -8.11
C HIS A 189 -9.15 -7.04 -7.73
N GLN A 190 -9.31 -7.96 -8.69
CA GLN A 190 -9.12 -9.39 -8.49
C GLN A 190 -7.70 -9.71 -7.99
N ASN A 191 -6.67 -9.06 -8.56
CA ASN A 191 -5.29 -9.28 -8.13
C ASN A 191 -5.09 -8.87 -6.66
N MET A 192 -5.58 -7.66 -6.31
CA MET A 192 -5.43 -7.13 -4.95
C MET A 192 -6.23 -7.95 -3.93
N VAL A 193 -7.44 -8.41 -4.28
CA VAL A 193 -8.27 -9.26 -3.43
C VAL A 193 -7.61 -10.63 -3.22
N ALA A 194 -7.08 -11.25 -4.28
CA ALA A 194 -6.38 -12.54 -4.19
C ALA A 194 -5.16 -12.44 -3.28
N ALA A 195 -4.28 -11.46 -3.51
CA ALA A 195 -3.09 -11.26 -2.69
C ALA A 195 -3.43 -10.96 -1.22
N SER A 196 -4.40 -10.08 -0.96
CA SER A 196 -4.81 -9.73 0.40
C SER A 196 -5.37 -10.93 1.16
N THR A 197 -6.21 -11.73 0.50
CA THR A 197 -6.80 -12.95 1.08
C THR A 197 -5.74 -13.98 1.43
N SER A 198 -4.81 -14.25 0.51
CA SER A 198 -3.73 -15.21 0.76
C SER A 198 -2.82 -14.77 1.90
N ILE A 199 -2.48 -13.48 1.97
CA ILE A 199 -1.60 -12.94 3.00
C ILE A 199 -2.26 -12.98 4.38
N THR A 200 -3.49 -12.47 4.49
CA THR A 200 -4.22 -12.42 5.76
C THR A 200 -4.51 -13.81 6.32
N THR A 201 -4.65 -14.81 5.44
CA THR A 201 -4.84 -16.21 5.82
C THR A 201 -3.64 -16.77 6.58
N TYR A 202 -2.42 -16.68 6.04
CA TYR A 202 -1.25 -17.27 6.70
C TYR A 202 -0.67 -16.41 7.83
N LEU A 203 -0.95 -15.10 7.84
CA LEU A 203 -0.68 -14.23 8.99
C LEU A 203 -1.71 -14.43 10.11
N GLU A 204 -2.79 -15.17 9.84
CA GLU A 204 -3.92 -15.39 10.75
C GLU A 204 -4.45 -14.05 11.28
N ASN A 205 -4.60 -13.07 10.39
CA ASN A 205 -5.06 -11.76 10.77
C ASN A 205 -6.50 -11.80 11.25
N ARG A 206 -6.77 -11.04 12.29
CA ARG A 206 -8.05 -11.02 12.98
C ARG A 206 -8.46 -9.61 13.30
N GLU A 207 -9.74 -9.44 13.58
CA GLU A 207 -10.33 -8.12 13.78
C GLU A 207 -9.62 -7.31 14.87
N ASP A 208 -9.31 -7.90 16.01
CA ASP A 208 -8.62 -7.23 17.12
C ASP A 208 -7.14 -6.89 16.82
N ASP A 209 -6.60 -7.23 15.64
CA ASP A 209 -5.25 -6.81 15.29
C ASP A 209 -5.15 -5.29 15.11
N ILE A 210 -4.07 -4.73 15.67
CA ILE A 210 -3.67 -3.34 15.54
C ILE A 210 -2.30 -3.32 14.87
N ILE A 211 -2.23 -2.85 13.63
CA ILE A 211 -1.00 -2.83 12.83
C ILE A 211 -0.35 -1.45 12.93
N LEU A 212 0.88 -1.38 13.45
CA LEU A 212 1.68 -0.16 13.37
C LEU A 212 2.43 -0.11 12.04
N ASN A 213 1.88 0.61 11.06
CA ASN A 213 2.51 0.78 9.77
C ASN A 213 3.39 2.04 9.73
N VAL A 214 4.69 1.81 9.62
CA VAL A 214 5.72 2.86 9.43
C VAL A 214 6.26 2.92 8.00
N LEU A 215 5.71 2.10 7.11
CA LEU A 215 6.13 2.01 5.71
C LEU A 215 5.31 2.99 4.86
N PRO A 216 5.92 3.65 3.86
CA PRO A 216 5.19 4.55 2.96
C PRO A 216 4.04 3.83 2.26
N LEU A 217 2.88 4.46 2.16
CA LEU A 217 1.75 3.93 1.39
C LEU A 217 1.99 3.95 -0.14
N SER A 218 3.03 4.64 -0.60
CA SER A 218 3.52 4.52 -1.99
C SER A 218 4.31 3.25 -2.26
N PHE A 219 4.71 2.53 -1.22
CA PHE A 219 5.32 1.21 -1.33
C PHE A 219 4.24 0.18 -1.06
N ASP A 220 4.11 -0.83 -1.94
CA ASP A 220 3.05 -1.82 -1.83
C ASP A 220 3.00 -2.48 -0.43
N TYR A 221 4.12 -2.59 0.28
CA TYR A 221 4.16 -3.23 1.59
C TYR A 221 3.44 -2.40 2.66
N GLY A 222 3.61 -1.08 2.65
CA GLY A 222 2.84 -0.18 3.52
C GLY A 222 1.38 -0.09 3.08
N LEU A 223 1.14 0.06 1.78
CA LEU A 223 -0.21 0.13 1.19
C LEU A 223 -1.09 -1.03 1.63
N TYR A 224 -0.57 -2.26 1.53
CA TYR A 224 -1.35 -3.45 1.83
C TYR A 224 -1.71 -3.58 3.30
N GLN A 225 -1.02 -2.90 4.24
CA GLN A 225 -1.48 -2.90 5.63
C GLN A 225 -2.87 -2.28 5.75
N VAL A 226 -3.13 -1.21 5.01
CA VAL A 226 -4.44 -0.53 4.95
C VAL A 226 -5.46 -1.39 4.20
N ILE A 227 -5.10 -1.90 3.02
CA ILE A 227 -6.02 -2.70 2.19
C ILE A 227 -6.44 -3.98 2.91
N MET A 228 -5.49 -4.69 3.52
CA MET A 228 -5.76 -5.93 4.26
C MET A 228 -6.53 -5.66 5.55
N ALA A 229 -6.17 -4.63 6.33
CA ALA A 229 -6.90 -4.30 7.55
C ALA A 229 -8.36 -3.92 7.27
N ALA A 230 -8.64 -3.26 6.14
CA ALA A 230 -10.01 -3.03 5.71
C ALA A 230 -10.75 -4.36 5.42
N GLN A 231 -10.06 -5.38 4.90
CA GLN A 231 -10.65 -6.69 4.60
C GLN A 231 -11.07 -7.44 5.88
N PHE A 232 -10.16 -7.56 6.85
CA PHE A 232 -10.41 -8.32 8.07
C PHE A 232 -10.96 -7.48 9.21
N GLY A 233 -11.14 -6.17 9.04
CA GLY A 233 -11.69 -5.26 10.06
C GLY A 233 -10.71 -4.85 11.16
N GLY A 234 -9.41 -4.81 10.86
CA GLY A 234 -8.34 -4.41 11.79
C GLY A 234 -8.12 -2.91 11.89
N THR A 235 -7.36 -2.49 12.89
CA THR A 235 -6.93 -1.09 13.04
C THR A 235 -5.54 -0.90 12.45
N VAL A 236 -5.31 0.19 11.71
CA VAL A 236 -3.97 0.59 11.26
C VAL A 236 -3.57 1.90 11.91
N VAL A 237 -2.46 1.88 12.65
CA VAL A 237 -1.79 3.06 13.15
C VAL A 237 -0.77 3.49 12.10
N LEU A 238 -0.98 4.67 11.51
CA LEU A 238 -0.13 5.22 10.47
C LEU A 238 0.86 6.20 11.06
N GLU A 239 2.14 5.86 10.96
CA GLU A 239 3.24 6.80 11.21
C GLU A 239 3.87 7.22 9.88
N LYS A 240 4.40 8.44 9.83
CA LYS A 240 4.99 9.01 8.60
C LYS A 240 6.20 8.22 8.11
N SER A 241 7.04 7.79 9.05
CA SER A 241 8.25 7.04 8.77
C SER A 241 8.86 6.48 10.06
N PHE A 242 9.86 5.62 9.91
CA PHE A 242 10.69 5.16 11.03
C PHE A 242 11.87 6.12 11.35
N LEU A 243 11.81 7.40 10.94
CA LEU A 243 12.91 8.36 11.15
C LEU A 243 13.16 8.68 12.64
N TYR A 244 12.09 8.64 13.46
CA TYR A 244 12.14 8.91 14.90
C TYR A 244 11.79 7.63 15.68
N PRO A 245 12.72 6.66 15.78
CA PRO A 245 12.40 5.31 16.26
C PRO A 245 11.85 5.28 17.69
N TYR A 246 12.32 6.16 18.59
CA TYR A 246 11.77 6.26 19.95
C TYR A 246 10.29 6.66 19.97
N ALA A 247 9.87 7.55 19.08
CA ALA A 247 8.46 7.93 18.96
C ALA A 247 7.63 6.75 18.43
N VAL A 248 8.16 5.99 17.46
CA VAL A 248 7.50 4.79 16.94
C VAL A 248 7.32 3.74 18.02
N ILE A 249 8.36 3.46 18.82
CA ILE A 249 8.26 2.48 19.90
C ILE A 249 7.27 2.92 20.97
N LYS A 250 7.26 4.21 21.31
CA LYS A 250 6.27 4.77 22.21
C LYS A 250 4.85 4.52 21.68
N LEU A 251 4.62 4.82 20.40
CA LEU A 251 3.34 4.61 19.74
C LEU A 251 2.95 3.11 19.67
N LEU A 252 3.91 2.23 19.39
CA LEU A 252 3.72 0.77 19.39
C LEU A 252 3.15 0.27 20.73
N LYS A 253 3.64 0.82 21.84
CA LYS A 253 3.17 0.50 23.19
C LYS A 253 1.83 1.16 23.51
N GLU A 254 1.69 2.45 23.23
CA GLU A 254 0.49 3.22 23.54
C GLU A 254 -0.74 2.68 22.82
N GLU A 255 -0.59 2.31 21.55
CA GLU A 255 -1.66 1.71 20.73
C GLU A 255 -1.78 0.20 20.91
N LYS A 256 -0.91 -0.42 21.72
CA LYS A 256 -0.89 -1.88 21.94
C LYS A 256 -0.84 -2.66 20.62
N ALA A 257 0.05 -2.26 19.72
CA ALA A 257 0.10 -2.85 18.39
C ALA A 257 0.39 -4.36 18.45
N THR A 258 -0.36 -5.12 17.66
CA THR A 258 -0.24 -6.58 17.55
C THR A 258 0.59 -7.00 16.34
N GLY A 259 0.68 -6.14 15.31
CA GLY A 259 1.43 -6.37 14.09
C GLY A 259 2.43 -5.27 13.80
N LEU A 260 3.68 -5.65 13.45
CA LEU A 260 4.73 -4.72 13.04
C LEU A 260 5.40 -5.16 11.73
N PRO A 261 5.04 -4.56 10.58
CA PRO A 261 5.76 -4.76 9.33
C PRO A 261 7.09 -4.00 9.35
N ILE A 262 8.18 -4.71 9.09
CA ILE A 262 9.53 -4.17 9.05
C ILE A 262 10.26 -4.53 7.76
N VAL A 263 11.34 -3.80 7.51
CA VAL A 263 12.39 -4.13 6.54
C VAL A 263 13.74 -4.27 7.28
N PRO A 264 14.78 -4.87 6.67
CA PRO A 264 16.03 -5.12 7.38
C PRO A 264 16.70 -3.88 7.99
N THR A 265 16.55 -2.71 7.38
CA THR A 265 17.07 -1.45 7.95
C THR A 265 16.38 -1.05 9.25
N ILE A 266 15.07 -1.26 9.37
CA ILE A 266 14.32 -1.06 10.62
C ILE A 266 14.78 -2.03 11.69
N SER A 267 14.96 -3.32 11.34
CA SER A 267 15.48 -4.30 12.30
C SER A 267 16.87 -3.93 12.83
N ALA A 268 17.75 -3.38 11.99
CA ALA A 268 19.07 -2.93 12.41
C ALA A 268 18.99 -1.81 13.46
N ILE A 269 18.09 -0.86 13.26
CA ILE A 269 17.87 0.26 14.20
C ILE A 269 17.32 -0.27 15.52
N LEU A 270 16.28 -1.11 15.49
CA LEU A 270 15.68 -1.70 16.69
C LEU A 270 16.72 -2.42 17.56
N LEU A 271 17.60 -3.20 16.94
CA LEU A 271 18.63 -3.96 17.66
C LEU A 271 19.76 -3.10 18.25
N GLN A 272 19.89 -1.84 17.81
CA GLN A 272 20.82 -0.87 18.39
C GLN A 272 20.24 -0.12 19.59
N MET A 273 18.91 -0.11 19.76
CA MET A 273 18.23 0.56 20.86
C MET A 273 18.25 -0.33 22.10
N LYS A 274 19.25 -0.14 22.98
CA LYS A 274 19.48 -0.99 24.15
C LYS A 274 18.35 -0.91 25.18
N GLU A 275 17.65 0.22 25.22
CA GLU A 275 16.56 0.53 26.13
C GLU A 275 15.40 -0.45 25.95
N LEU A 276 15.19 -0.94 24.71
CA LEU A 276 14.09 -1.85 24.37
C LEU A 276 14.20 -3.21 25.09
N LYS A 277 15.39 -3.62 25.53
CA LYS A 277 15.57 -4.88 26.28
C LYS A 277 14.89 -4.89 27.65
N ASN A 278 14.60 -3.71 28.19
CA ASN A 278 13.93 -3.55 29.48
C ASN A 278 12.43 -3.25 29.31
N GLU A 279 11.93 -3.27 28.08
CA GLU A 279 10.55 -2.95 27.75
C GLU A 279 9.76 -4.24 27.50
N ASN A 280 8.44 -4.16 27.73
CA ASN A 280 7.51 -5.26 27.48
C ASN A 280 6.69 -4.98 26.21
N PHE A 281 6.62 -5.97 25.34
CA PHE A 281 5.88 -5.95 24.07
C PHE A 281 4.89 -7.13 23.93
N ASP A 282 4.32 -7.62 25.03
CA ASP A 282 3.46 -8.83 25.08
C ASP A 282 2.23 -8.78 24.17
N GLN A 283 1.81 -7.58 23.76
CA GLN A 283 0.70 -7.39 22.81
C GLN A 283 1.13 -7.69 21.36
N LEU A 284 2.42 -7.54 21.05
CA LEU A 284 2.95 -7.77 19.71
C LEU A 284 2.92 -9.27 19.42
N ARG A 285 2.02 -9.64 18.51
CA ARG A 285 1.75 -11.02 18.12
C ARG A 285 2.60 -11.45 16.95
N TYR A 286 2.87 -10.53 16.01
CA TYR A 286 3.64 -10.85 14.83
C TYR A 286 4.48 -9.69 14.30
N ILE A 287 5.60 -10.04 13.70
CA ILE A 287 6.49 -9.16 12.95
C ILE A 287 6.61 -9.74 11.55
N THR A 288 6.41 -8.92 10.52
CA THR A 288 6.59 -9.36 9.14
C THR A 288 7.82 -8.70 8.52
N ASN A 289 8.67 -9.46 7.84
CA ASN A 289 9.80 -8.94 7.06
C ASN A 289 9.63 -9.26 5.58
N THR A 290 9.88 -8.28 4.71
CA THR A 290 10.07 -8.52 3.27
C THR A 290 10.98 -7.45 2.65
N ALA A 291 10.91 -7.27 1.34
CA ALA A 291 11.72 -6.35 0.51
C ALA A 291 13.20 -6.71 0.40
N ALA A 292 13.80 -7.26 1.46
CA ALA A 292 15.14 -7.82 1.43
C ALA A 292 15.28 -8.96 2.45
N ALA A 293 16.30 -9.81 2.23
CA ALA A 293 16.63 -10.88 3.15
C ALA A 293 16.95 -10.33 4.54
N LEU A 294 16.34 -10.91 5.57
CA LEU A 294 16.63 -10.56 6.96
C LEU A 294 17.90 -11.31 7.39
N PRO A 295 18.96 -10.60 7.86
CA PRO A 295 20.15 -11.28 8.35
C PRO A 295 19.83 -12.23 9.51
N VAL A 296 20.49 -13.39 9.56
CA VAL A 296 20.29 -14.38 10.64
C VAL A 296 20.49 -13.76 12.03
N LYS A 297 21.51 -12.91 12.18
CA LYS A 297 21.74 -12.15 13.42
C LYS A 297 20.57 -11.24 13.82
N HIS A 298 19.82 -10.71 12.85
CA HIS A 298 18.65 -9.89 13.13
C HIS A 298 17.45 -10.75 13.53
N ILE A 299 17.27 -11.93 12.91
CA ILE A 299 16.25 -12.91 13.33
C ILE A 299 16.45 -13.27 14.81
N ILE A 300 17.68 -13.64 15.19
CA ILE A 300 18.01 -13.99 16.59
C ILE A 300 17.72 -12.82 17.52
N GLY A 301 18.25 -11.63 17.20
CA GLY A 301 18.05 -10.45 18.04
C GLY A 301 16.59 -10.01 18.16
N LEU A 302 15.79 -10.14 17.10
CA LEU A 302 14.36 -9.82 17.14
C LEU A 302 13.59 -10.83 17.99
N LYS A 303 13.94 -12.12 17.96
CA LYS A 303 13.36 -13.13 18.86
C LYS A 303 13.68 -12.83 20.33
N GLU A 304 14.90 -12.38 20.62
CA GLU A 304 15.26 -11.95 21.98
C GLU A 304 14.49 -10.70 22.40
N LEU A 305 14.29 -9.76 21.48
CA LEU A 305 13.65 -8.49 21.77
C LEU A 305 12.12 -8.57 21.87
N PHE A 306 11.52 -9.48 21.09
CA PHE A 306 10.08 -9.67 20.98
C PHE A 306 9.74 -11.17 21.12
N PRO A 307 9.95 -11.77 22.31
CA PRO A 307 9.87 -13.22 22.50
C PRO A 307 8.48 -13.80 22.27
N THR A 308 7.43 -12.99 22.38
CA THR A 308 6.03 -13.38 22.13
C THR A 308 5.63 -13.24 20.67
N ALA A 309 6.41 -12.51 19.86
CA ALA A 309 6.03 -12.18 18.50
C ALA A 309 6.51 -13.26 17.52
N THR A 310 5.58 -13.72 16.68
CA THR A 310 5.87 -14.63 15.58
C THR A 310 6.52 -13.85 14.42
N ILE A 311 7.70 -14.26 13.97
CA ILE A 311 8.39 -13.61 12.86
C ILE A 311 8.06 -14.31 11.55
N TYR A 312 7.41 -13.60 10.63
CA TYR A 312 7.15 -14.05 9.27
C TYR A 312 8.20 -13.47 8.32
N SER A 313 9.12 -14.31 7.84
CA SER A 313 10.03 -13.95 6.76
C SER A 313 9.36 -14.21 5.42
N MET A 314 9.25 -13.19 4.58
CA MET A 314 8.47 -13.23 3.35
C MET A 314 9.27 -12.69 2.17
N TYR A 315 8.97 -13.20 0.98
CA TYR A 315 9.55 -12.76 -0.28
C TYR A 315 8.45 -12.40 -1.27
N GLY A 316 8.71 -11.38 -2.09
CA GLY A 316 7.73 -10.83 -3.00
C GLY A 316 8.32 -9.82 -3.96
N LEU A 317 7.55 -9.55 -5.01
CA LEU A 317 7.77 -8.52 -6.01
C LEU A 317 6.42 -7.83 -6.24
N THR A 318 6.43 -6.56 -6.67
CA THR A 318 5.18 -5.81 -6.89
C THR A 318 4.30 -6.49 -7.95
N GLU A 319 4.90 -7.15 -8.93
CA GLU A 319 4.30 -7.88 -10.06
C GLU A 319 3.43 -9.09 -9.65
N CYS A 320 3.53 -9.53 -8.41
CA CYS A 320 2.64 -10.55 -7.84
C CYS A 320 2.28 -10.25 -6.37
N LYS A 321 2.58 -9.02 -5.93
CA LYS A 321 2.60 -8.53 -4.53
C LYS A 321 3.54 -9.30 -3.59
N ARG A 322 3.33 -10.60 -3.45
CA ARG A 322 4.08 -11.51 -2.60
C ARG A 322 4.09 -12.90 -3.23
N VAL A 323 5.12 -13.67 -2.94
CA VAL A 323 5.39 -14.96 -3.57
C VAL A 323 5.52 -16.07 -2.53
N SER A 324 6.13 -15.79 -1.39
CA SER A 324 6.37 -16.87 -0.44
C SER A 324 6.54 -16.34 0.97
N TYR A 325 6.34 -17.26 1.91
CA TYR A 325 6.67 -17.05 3.31
C TYR A 325 7.30 -18.30 3.88
N LEU A 326 8.26 -18.12 4.79
CA LEU A 326 8.79 -19.20 5.60
C LEU A 326 7.82 -19.44 6.77
N PRO A 327 7.24 -20.66 6.90
CA PRO A 327 6.46 -20.99 8.10
C PRO A 327 7.30 -20.68 9.35
N PRO A 328 6.76 -19.95 10.34
CA PRO A 328 7.54 -19.46 11.47
C PRO A 328 8.29 -20.55 12.25
N GLU A 329 7.74 -21.77 12.31
CA GLU A 329 8.34 -22.95 12.93
C GLU A 329 9.62 -23.43 12.22
N GLU A 330 9.82 -23.09 10.94
CA GLU A 330 11.02 -23.42 10.18
C GLU A 330 12.09 -22.33 10.24
N LEU A 331 11.82 -21.19 10.89
CA LEU A 331 12.72 -20.04 10.90
C LEU A 331 14.09 -20.34 11.53
N ASP A 332 14.15 -21.21 12.55
CA ASP A 332 15.42 -21.63 13.16
C ASP A 332 16.17 -22.67 12.33
N ARG A 333 15.44 -23.47 11.55
CA ARG A 333 16.02 -24.56 10.75
C ARG A 333 16.53 -24.05 9.40
N ARG A 334 15.85 -23.06 8.82
CA ARG A 334 16.09 -22.56 7.46
C ARG A 334 16.03 -21.02 7.39
N PRO A 335 16.83 -20.30 8.20
CA PRO A 335 16.70 -18.84 8.35
C PRO A 335 17.00 -18.03 7.08
N THR A 336 17.64 -18.65 6.09
CA THR A 336 17.93 -18.04 4.78
C THR A 336 16.91 -18.40 3.70
N SER A 337 15.97 -19.29 3.98
CA SER A 337 14.94 -19.70 3.03
C SER A 337 13.84 -18.64 2.92
N VAL A 338 13.34 -18.45 1.69
CA VAL A 338 12.13 -17.66 1.42
C VAL A 338 10.84 -18.46 1.60
N GLY A 339 10.95 -19.74 1.98
CA GLY A 339 9.84 -20.59 2.38
C GLY A 339 9.07 -21.21 1.23
N LYS A 340 7.74 -21.28 1.41
CA LYS A 340 6.79 -21.91 0.47
C LYS A 340 5.87 -20.85 -0.15
N GLY A 341 5.27 -21.18 -1.29
CA GLY A 341 4.23 -20.36 -1.91
C GLY A 341 3.11 -19.99 -0.94
N MET A 342 2.53 -18.80 -1.11
CA MET A 342 1.36 -18.39 -0.36
C MET A 342 0.15 -19.29 -0.70
N PRO A 343 -0.92 -19.27 0.10
CA PRO A 343 -2.17 -19.90 -0.27
C PRO A 343 -2.69 -19.38 -1.63
N ASN A 344 -3.44 -20.20 -2.37
CA ASN A 344 -4.11 -19.84 -3.63
C ASN A 344 -3.20 -19.40 -4.80
N GLU A 345 -1.92 -19.79 -4.77
CA GLU A 345 -1.00 -19.66 -5.90
C GLU A 345 -0.17 -20.94 -6.08
N GLN A 346 0.50 -21.03 -7.22
CA GLN A 346 1.51 -22.03 -7.52
C GLN A 346 2.86 -21.33 -7.64
N VAL A 347 3.87 -21.92 -7.00
CA VAL A 347 5.26 -21.49 -7.10
C VAL A 347 6.10 -22.71 -7.44
N TYR A 348 6.89 -22.62 -8.49
CA TYR A 348 7.72 -23.71 -8.99
C TYR A 348 8.99 -23.17 -9.64
N LEU A 349 9.98 -24.05 -9.82
CA LEU A 349 11.21 -23.73 -10.52
C LEU A 349 11.14 -24.25 -11.95
N VAL A 350 11.74 -23.53 -12.89
CA VAL A 350 11.95 -23.98 -14.27
C VAL A 350 13.43 -23.89 -14.66
N ASP A 351 13.86 -24.71 -15.61
CA ASP A 351 15.17 -24.60 -16.23
C ASP A 351 15.18 -23.55 -17.35
N ASP A 352 16.32 -23.43 -18.06
CA ASP A 352 16.51 -22.48 -19.15
C ASP A 352 15.58 -22.75 -20.36
N GLU A 353 15.05 -23.97 -20.49
CA GLU A 353 14.09 -24.37 -21.54
C GLU A 353 12.63 -24.15 -21.08
N GLY A 354 12.40 -23.74 -19.83
CA GLY A 354 11.08 -23.54 -19.25
C GLY A 354 10.43 -24.82 -18.71
N VAL A 355 11.18 -25.91 -18.60
CA VAL A 355 10.69 -27.19 -18.06
C VAL A 355 10.70 -27.13 -16.54
N GLN A 356 9.59 -27.58 -15.93
CA GLN A 356 9.47 -27.57 -14.47
C GLN A 356 10.48 -28.51 -13.81
N ILE A 357 11.30 -27.96 -12.91
CA ILE A 357 12.27 -28.69 -12.10
C ILE A 357 11.55 -29.31 -10.90
N THR A 358 11.69 -30.62 -10.72
CA THR A 358 11.09 -31.38 -9.61
C THR A 358 12.11 -31.97 -8.63
N GLU A 359 13.39 -32.01 -9.02
CA GLU A 359 14.47 -32.56 -8.20
C GLU A 359 14.97 -31.55 -7.15
N PRO A 360 15.03 -31.91 -5.85
CA PRO A 360 15.57 -31.02 -4.82
C PRO A 360 17.04 -30.66 -5.04
N GLY A 361 17.38 -29.38 -4.82
CA GLY A 361 18.76 -28.88 -4.87
C GLY A 361 19.23 -28.41 -6.25
N VAL A 362 18.40 -28.56 -7.29
CA VAL A 362 18.67 -28.02 -8.63
C VAL A 362 18.31 -26.53 -8.67
N ILE A 363 19.17 -25.72 -9.28
CA ILE A 363 18.97 -24.28 -9.46
C ILE A 363 18.09 -24.04 -10.68
N GLY A 364 17.15 -23.10 -10.59
CA GLY A 364 16.30 -22.67 -11.70
C GLY A 364 15.66 -21.31 -11.47
N GLU A 365 14.89 -20.85 -12.46
CA GLU A 365 14.10 -19.62 -12.39
C GLU A 365 12.82 -19.85 -11.58
N LEU A 366 12.51 -18.96 -10.63
CA LEU A 366 11.29 -19.03 -9.83
C LEU A 366 10.11 -18.48 -10.62
N VAL A 367 9.10 -19.31 -10.83
CA VAL A 367 7.87 -18.97 -11.55
C VAL A 367 6.69 -18.95 -10.58
N VAL A 368 5.83 -17.94 -10.74
CA VAL A 368 4.64 -17.72 -9.93
C VAL A 368 3.42 -17.73 -10.84
N ARG A 369 2.40 -18.51 -10.47
CA ARG A 369 1.14 -18.61 -11.19
C ARG A 369 -0.02 -18.54 -10.21
N GLY A 370 -0.90 -17.56 -10.38
CA GLY A 370 -2.05 -17.39 -9.50
C GLY A 370 -2.82 -16.11 -9.82
N ALA A 371 -3.97 -15.94 -9.17
CA ALA A 371 -4.78 -14.74 -9.33
C ALA A 371 -4.10 -13.47 -8.79
N ASN A 372 -3.04 -13.61 -7.98
CA ASN A 372 -2.19 -12.52 -7.50
C ASN A 372 -1.19 -12.01 -8.55
N VAL A 373 -0.98 -12.71 -9.68
CA VAL A 373 -0.07 -12.22 -10.74
C VAL A 373 -0.71 -11.01 -11.44
N MET A 374 -0.02 -9.87 -11.39
CA MET A 374 -0.49 -8.58 -11.90
C MET A 374 -0.53 -8.55 -13.43
N LYS A 375 -1.16 -7.54 -14.03
CA LYS A 375 -1.43 -7.47 -15.49
C LYS A 375 -0.23 -7.00 -16.33
N GLY A 376 0.94 -6.85 -15.73
CA GLY A 376 2.15 -6.34 -16.37
C GLY A 376 2.38 -4.85 -16.11
N TYR A 377 3.05 -4.19 -17.04
CA TYR A 377 3.45 -2.79 -16.90
C TYR A 377 2.64 -1.87 -17.83
N TRP A 378 2.11 -0.80 -17.26
CA TRP A 378 1.33 0.23 -17.93
C TRP A 378 2.10 0.82 -19.11
N GLU A 379 1.50 0.76 -20.30
CA GLU A 379 2.08 1.24 -21.57
C GLU A 379 3.48 0.72 -21.89
N ASN A 380 3.78 -0.49 -21.43
CA ASN A 380 5.07 -1.12 -21.68
C ASN A 380 4.91 -2.61 -22.01
N PRO A 381 4.39 -2.93 -23.20
CA PRO A 381 4.18 -4.32 -23.63
C PRO A 381 5.49 -5.10 -23.72
N GLU A 382 6.59 -4.47 -24.17
CA GLU A 382 7.89 -5.13 -24.31
C GLU A 382 8.42 -5.63 -22.95
N GLU A 383 8.37 -4.80 -21.91
CA GLU A 383 8.78 -5.24 -20.56
C GLU A 383 7.77 -6.22 -19.95
N THR A 384 6.50 -6.12 -20.35
CA THR A 384 5.46 -7.05 -19.88
C THR A 384 5.70 -8.46 -20.42
N GLU A 385 5.98 -8.59 -21.71
CA GLU A 385 6.25 -9.88 -22.37
C GLU A 385 7.51 -10.58 -21.83
N LYS A 386 8.48 -9.82 -21.30
CA LYS A 386 9.68 -10.37 -20.67
C LYS A 386 9.37 -11.09 -19.35
N VAL A 387 8.39 -10.62 -18.58
CA VAL A 387 8.12 -11.10 -17.22
C VAL A 387 6.82 -11.90 -17.09
N LEU A 388 5.85 -11.70 -17.99
CA LEU A 388 4.61 -12.45 -18.06
C LEU A 388 4.61 -13.34 -19.29
N LYS A 389 4.66 -14.65 -19.06
CA LYS A 389 4.60 -15.68 -20.09
C LYS A 389 3.20 -16.35 -20.06
N PRO A 390 2.66 -16.79 -21.20
CA PRO A 390 1.49 -17.66 -21.21
C PRO A 390 1.75 -18.88 -20.32
N GLY A 391 0.75 -19.26 -19.53
CA GLY A 391 0.82 -20.51 -18.79
C GLY A 391 0.84 -21.71 -19.74
N PRO A 392 1.30 -22.88 -19.27
CA PRO A 392 1.15 -24.14 -20.01
C PRO A 392 -0.31 -24.53 -20.22
#